data_AF-A0AAD7XIM2-F1
#
_entry.id   AF-A0AAD7XIM2-F1
#
_cell.length_a   1.000
_cell.length_b   1.000
_cell.length_c   1.000
_cell.angle_alpha   90.00
_cell.angle_beta   90.00
_cell.angle_gamma   90.00
#
_symmetry.space_group_name_H-M   'P 1'
#
loop_
_entity.id
_entity.type
_entity.pdbx_description
1 polymer ?
#
loop_
_entity_poly.entity_id
_entity_poly.type
_entity_poly.pdbx_seq_one_letter_code
_entity_poly.pdbx_strand_id
1 'polypeptide(L)'
;MASSSAAASSSSAQPSSSSPAANTPLLATGDWTKSLIQLAKTAELKKHALTLQLHTAHILSAHAALEQKNKAIQDLKEQKNKLESERQRLLNCLREADIQEATLNKEVNDLQHKIKTISEGEYAVAKQDVDRLRQELGQPPLPSLQTTLEEKSAEYLKALRLQAETSNPSTGTKRAGEELAGDGQPVKRPRGRPKGSKNSKSKSKTASTPGPSTGGAPSA
;
A
#
# COMPACT_ATOMS: atom_id res chain seq x y z
N MET A 1 -31.08 7.65 -16.88
CA MET A 1 -31.98 7.18 -17.96
C MET A 1 -32.09 5.67 -17.85
N ALA A 2 -33.28 5.11 -18.09
CA ALA A 2 -33.60 3.68 -18.15
C ALA A 2 -33.31 2.82 -16.87
N SER A 3 -34.11 1.82 -16.51
CA SER A 3 -35.51 1.52 -16.87
C SER A 3 -36.16 0.67 -15.77
N SER A 4 -37.45 0.85 -15.55
CA SER A 4 -38.27 -0.02 -14.69
C SER A 4 -38.50 -1.39 -15.32
N SER A 5 -38.74 -2.42 -14.51
CA SER A 5 -39.48 -3.61 -14.94
C SER A 5 -40.18 -4.27 -13.74
N ALA A 6 -41.50 -4.35 -13.81
CA ALA A 6 -42.34 -5.02 -12.83
C ALA A 6 -42.63 -6.46 -13.28
N ALA A 7 -42.74 -7.38 -12.33
CA ALA A 7 -43.21 -8.74 -12.59
C ALA A 7 -44.70 -8.85 -12.25
N ALA A 8 -45.54 -8.87 -13.27
CA ALA A 8 -46.92 -9.34 -13.19
C ALA A 8 -47.04 -10.63 -13.99
N SER A 9 -47.73 -11.65 -13.48
CA SER A 9 -48.05 -12.87 -14.22
C SER A 9 -49.38 -13.43 -13.73
N SER A 10 -50.39 -13.28 -14.57
CA SER A 10 -51.77 -13.66 -14.31
C SER A 10 -52.10 -15.02 -14.96
N SER A 11 -53.02 -15.75 -14.32
CA SER A 11 -54.06 -16.58 -14.95
C SER A 11 -53.70 -17.61 -16.03
N SER A 12 -54.09 -18.87 -15.81
CA SER A 12 -55.14 -19.51 -16.63
C SER A 12 -55.63 -20.82 -16.01
N ALA A 13 -56.92 -21.10 -16.17
CA ALA A 13 -57.56 -22.33 -15.71
C ALA A 13 -57.49 -23.42 -16.80
N GLN A 14 -57.47 -24.68 -16.42
CA GLN A 14 -57.70 -25.81 -17.32
C GLN A 14 -59.08 -26.44 -17.08
N PRO A 15 -59.86 -26.75 -18.13
CA PRO A 15 -61.16 -27.40 -17.99
C PRO A 15 -61.02 -28.91 -17.77
N SER A 16 -61.78 -29.44 -16.83
CA SER A 16 -61.95 -30.87 -16.59
C SER A 16 -63.01 -31.45 -17.54
N SER A 17 -62.59 -32.24 -18.54
CA SER A 17 -63.48 -32.99 -19.42
C SER A 17 -63.65 -34.44 -18.94
N SER A 18 -64.81 -34.73 -18.34
CA SER A 18 -65.26 -36.10 -18.07
C SER A 18 -65.89 -36.72 -19.31
N SER A 19 -65.54 -37.98 -19.63
CA SER A 19 -66.23 -38.80 -20.65
C SER A 19 -66.14 -40.29 -20.29
N PRO A 20 -67.10 -41.12 -20.75
CA PRO A 20 -67.59 -42.23 -19.95
C PRO A 20 -66.84 -43.56 -20.15
N ALA A 21 -66.95 -44.43 -19.14
CA ALA A 21 -66.44 -45.79 -19.19
C ALA A 21 -67.27 -46.67 -20.14
N ALA A 22 -66.61 -47.26 -21.14
CA ALA A 22 -67.15 -48.34 -21.96
C ALA A 22 -66.27 -49.58 -21.80
N ASN A 23 -66.72 -50.52 -20.97
CA ASN A 23 -66.05 -51.80 -20.75
C ASN A 23 -66.25 -52.73 -21.96
N THR A 24 -65.47 -52.51 -23.02
CA THR A 24 -65.22 -53.53 -24.05
C THR A 24 -63.90 -54.24 -23.71
N PRO A 25 -63.81 -55.58 -23.87
CA PRO A 25 -62.54 -56.30 -23.69
C PRO A 25 -61.62 -55.97 -24.87
N LEU A 26 -60.88 -54.88 -24.71
CA LEU A 26 -60.00 -54.31 -25.71
C LEU A 26 -58.77 -55.21 -25.87
N LEU A 27 -58.83 -56.18 -26.79
CA LEU A 27 -57.67 -56.98 -27.18
C LEU A 27 -56.56 -56.01 -27.61
N ALA A 28 -55.45 -56.03 -26.87
CA ALA A 28 -54.32 -55.13 -27.08
C ALA A 28 -53.45 -55.57 -28.27
N THR A 29 -54.04 -55.71 -29.46
CA THR A 29 -53.34 -55.80 -30.76
C THR A 29 -52.79 -54.43 -31.16
N GLY A 30 -51.97 -53.83 -30.30
CA GLY A 30 -51.43 -52.48 -30.49
C GLY A 30 -50.11 -52.26 -29.76
N ASP A 31 -49.02 -52.19 -30.53
CA ASP A 31 -47.78 -51.40 -30.41
C ASP A 31 -47.16 -51.04 -29.04
N TRP A 32 -47.55 -51.65 -27.93
CA TRP A 32 -47.02 -51.38 -26.59
C TRP A 32 -45.50 -51.51 -26.51
N THR A 33 -44.92 -52.46 -27.25
CA THR A 33 -43.47 -52.65 -27.36
C THR A 33 -42.79 -51.45 -28.02
N LYS A 34 -43.40 -50.85 -29.06
CA LYS A 34 -42.88 -49.62 -29.69
C LYS A 34 -42.98 -48.44 -28.73
N SER A 35 -44.10 -48.29 -28.03
CA SER A 35 -44.30 -47.25 -27.01
C SER A 35 -43.27 -47.36 -25.88
N LEU A 36 -42.95 -48.58 -25.41
CA LEU A 36 -41.94 -48.82 -24.38
C LEU A 36 -40.53 -48.46 -24.88
N ILE A 37 -40.17 -48.87 -26.11
CA ILE A 37 -38.90 -48.50 -26.75
C ILE A 37 -38.80 -46.97 -26.93
N GLN A 38 -39.89 -46.31 -27.34
CA GLN A 38 -39.94 -44.85 -27.49
C GLN A 38 -39.80 -44.13 -26.14
N LEU A 39 -40.43 -44.65 -25.08
CA LEU A 39 -40.29 -44.12 -23.72
C LEU A 39 -38.83 -44.27 -23.21
N ALA A 40 -38.21 -45.43 -23.43
CA ALA A 40 -36.80 -45.65 -23.07
C ALA A 40 -35.86 -44.68 -23.82
N LYS A 41 -36.00 -44.56 -25.15
CA LYS A 41 -35.25 -43.58 -25.96
C LYS A 41 -35.49 -42.14 -25.50
N THR A 42 -36.71 -41.80 -25.09
CA THR A 42 -37.05 -40.47 -24.57
C THR A 42 -36.39 -40.21 -23.20
N ALA A 43 -36.31 -41.21 -22.33
CA ALA A 43 -35.61 -41.12 -21.05
C ALA A 43 -34.10 -40.96 -21.24
N GLU A 44 -33.51 -41.73 -22.16
CA GLU A 44 -32.09 -41.65 -22.52
C GLU A 44 -31.75 -40.28 -23.15
N LEU A 45 -32.56 -39.79 -24.09
CA LEU A 45 -32.41 -38.45 -24.65
C LEU A 45 -32.47 -37.36 -23.57
N LYS A 46 -33.41 -37.45 -22.62
CA LYS A 46 -33.51 -36.52 -21.48
C LYS A 46 -32.26 -36.56 -20.57
N LYS A 47 -31.72 -37.75 -20.30
CA LYS A 47 -30.45 -37.92 -19.56
C LYS A 47 -29.29 -37.22 -20.27
N HIS A 48 -29.14 -37.43 -21.59
CA HIS A 48 -28.08 -36.77 -22.37
C HIS A 48 -28.27 -35.25 -22.43
N ALA A 49 -29.50 -34.76 -22.61
CA ALA A 49 -29.81 -33.34 -22.60
C ALA A 49 -29.47 -32.67 -21.26
N LEU A 50 -29.81 -33.30 -20.13
CA LEU A 50 -29.45 -32.82 -18.78
C LEU A 50 -27.92 -32.79 -18.59
N THR A 51 -27.22 -33.84 -19.04
CA THR A 51 -25.75 -33.93 -18.95
C THR A 51 -25.09 -32.80 -19.75
N LEU A 52 -25.59 -32.53 -20.96
CA LEU A 52 -25.12 -31.43 -21.80
C LEU A 52 -25.39 -30.06 -21.14
N GLN A 53 -26.58 -29.84 -20.57
CA GLN A 53 -26.91 -28.61 -19.85
C GLN A 53 -25.97 -28.37 -18.65
N LEU A 54 -25.66 -29.41 -17.88
CA LEU A 54 -24.73 -29.34 -16.75
C LEU A 54 -23.30 -29.00 -17.21
N HIS A 55 -22.82 -29.64 -18.28
CA HIS A 55 -21.50 -29.29 -18.86
C HIS A 55 -21.46 -27.85 -19.38
N THR A 56 -22.51 -27.38 -20.07
CA THR A 56 -22.62 -25.97 -20.50
C THR A 56 -22.58 -25.01 -19.33
N ALA A 57 -23.30 -25.29 -18.23
CA ALA A 57 -23.26 -24.47 -17.02
C ALA A 57 -21.86 -24.43 -16.39
N HIS A 58 -21.15 -25.56 -16.35
CA HIS A 58 -19.76 -25.61 -15.87
C HIS A 58 -18.80 -24.82 -16.77
N ILE A 59 -18.94 -24.90 -18.10
CA ILE A 59 -18.13 -24.13 -19.05
C ILE A 59 -18.34 -22.63 -18.87
N LEU A 60 -19.59 -22.18 -18.76
CA LEU A 60 -19.92 -20.76 -18.56
C LEU A 60 -19.39 -20.25 -17.20
N SER A 61 -19.50 -21.04 -16.14
CA SER A 61 -18.96 -20.69 -14.82
C SER A 61 -17.43 -20.59 -14.84
N ALA A 62 -16.75 -21.52 -15.51
CA ALA A 62 -15.30 -21.48 -15.70
C ALA A 62 -14.86 -20.27 -16.54
N HIS A 63 -15.63 -19.90 -17.57
CA HIS A 63 -15.35 -18.73 -18.41
C HIS A 63 -15.42 -17.42 -17.61
N ALA A 64 -16.49 -17.22 -16.84
CA ALA A 64 -16.64 -16.03 -15.98
C ALA A 64 -15.51 -15.93 -14.92
N ALA A 65 -15.09 -17.07 -14.35
CA ALA A 65 -13.96 -17.11 -13.43
C ALA A 65 -12.63 -16.77 -14.13
N LEU A 66 -12.42 -17.24 -15.36
CA LEU A 66 -11.24 -16.95 -16.17
C LEU A 66 -11.17 -15.47 -16.56
N GLU A 67 -12.28 -14.85 -16.96
CA GLU A 67 -12.38 -13.40 -17.21
C GLU A 67 -12.03 -12.59 -15.95
N GLN A 68 -12.60 -12.93 -14.81
CA GLN A 68 -12.31 -12.27 -13.53
C GLN A 68 -10.83 -12.36 -13.16
N LYS A 69 -10.20 -13.52 -13.36
CA LYS A 69 -8.76 -13.73 -13.12
C LYS A 69 -7.90 -12.95 -14.11
N ASN A 70 -8.26 -12.91 -15.39
CA ASN A 70 -7.55 -12.13 -16.40
C ASN A 70 -7.59 -10.62 -16.09
N LYS A 71 -8.74 -10.10 -15.68
CA LYS A 71 -8.86 -8.71 -15.21
C LYS A 71 -7.97 -8.44 -13.99
N ALA A 72 -8.01 -9.31 -12.96
CA ALA A 72 -7.15 -9.15 -11.78
C ALA A 72 -5.65 -9.21 -12.13
N ILE A 73 -5.25 -9.97 -13.16
CA ILE A 73 -3.87 -9.99 -13.67
C ILE A 73 -3.51 -8.66 -14.36
N GLN A 74 -4.44 -8.03 -15.07
CA GLN A 74 -4.23 -6.70 -15.66
C GLN A 74 -4.09 -5.63 -14.58
N ASP A 75 -5.02 -5.58 -13.61
CA ASP A 75 -4.98 -4.66 -12.48
C ASP A 75 -3.64 -4.75 -11.71
N LEU A 76 -3.13 -5.97 -11.47
CA LEU A 76 -1.84 -6.19 -10.81
C LEU A 76 -0.63 -5.77 -11.67
N LYS A 77 -0.70 -5.91 -13.00
CA LYS A 77 0.36 -5.42 -13.92
C LYS A 77 0.44 -3.90 -13.90
N GLU A 78 -0.70 -3.21 -13.88
CA GLU A 78 -0.77 -1.76 -13.79
C GLU A 78 -0.23 -1.24 -12.45
N GLN A 79 -0.65 -1.87 -11.34
CA GLN A 79 -0.11 -1.56 -10.01
C GLN A 79 1.40 -1.77 -9.93
N LYS A 80 1.92 -2.88 -10.50
CA LYS A 80 3.37 -3.11 -10.60
C LYS A 80 4.07 -2.00 -11.40
N ASN A 81 3.54 -1.61 -12.55
CA ASN A 81 4.12 -0.56 -13.39
C ASN A 81 4.19 0.79 -12.66
N LYS A 82 3.15 1.13 -11.89
CA LYS A 82 3.12 2.33 -11.05
C LYS A 82 4.18 2.29 -9.94
N LEU A 83 4.34 1.16 -9.26
CA LEU A 83 5.36 1.01 -8.21
C LEU A 83 6.78 1.05 -8.78
N GLU A 84 7.02 0.52 -9.98
CA GLU A 84 8.31 0.60 -10.65
C GLU A 84 8.67 2.04 -11.07
N SER A 85 7.70 2.83 -11.55
CA SER A 85 7.93 4.23 -11.89
C SER A 85 8.16 5.11 -10.65
N GLU A 86 7.44 4.86 -9.54
CA GLU A 86 7.72 5.50 -8.25
C GLU A 86 9.11 5.13 -7.70
N ARG A 87 9.51 3.85 -7.80
CA ARG A 87 10.86 3.37 -7.46
C ARG A 87 11.93 4.07 -8.29
N GLN A 88 11.75 4.16 -9.61
CA GLN A 88 12.70 4.83 -10.50
C GLN A 88 12.83 6.33 -10.19
N ARG A 89 11.71 7.01 -9.86
CA ARG A 89 11.72 8.40 -9.40
C ARG A 89 12.52 8.56 -8.12
N LEU A 90 12.29 7.72 -7.11
CA LEU A 90 13.00 7.78 -5.82
C LEU A 90 14.51 7.51 -5.99
N LEU A 91 14.90 6.57 -6.85
CA LEU A 91 16.31 6.32 -7.17
C LEU A 91 16.99 7.52 -7.86
N ASN A 92 16.25 8.29 -8.66
CA ASN A 92 16.77 9.52 -9.26
C ASN A 92 16.94 10.63 -8.20
N CYS A 93 15.93 10.84 -7.33
CA CYS A 93 16.04 11.81 -6.24
C CYS A 93 17.18 11.47 -5.26
N LEU A 94 17.45 10.18 -4.99
CA LEU A 94 18.59 9.77 -4.17
C LEU A 94 19.91 10.15 -4.85
N ARG A 95 20.08 9.86 -6.15
CA ARG A 95 21.27 10.25 -6.91
C ARG A 95 21.49 11.77 -6.92
N GLU A 96 20.41 12.55 -7.03
CA GLU A 96 20.48 14.02 -6.95
C GLU A 96 20.95 14.49 -5.57
N ALA A 97 20.47 13.86 -4.49
CA ALA A 97 20.93 14.13 -3.13
C ALA A 97 22.41 13.74 -2.92
N ASP A 98 22.86 12.58 -3.41
CA ASP A 98 24.26 12.14 -3.33
C ASP A 98 25.21 13.15 -4.01
N ILE A 99 24.80 13.70 -5.16
CA ILE A 99 25.56 14.72 -5.90
C ILE A 99 25.60 16.05 -5.14
N GLN A 100 24.48 16.46 -4.54
CA GLN A 100 24.40 17.66 -3.69
C GLN A 100 25.27 17.52 -2.44
N GLU A 101 25.24 16.36 -1.77
CA GLU A 101 26.08 16.05 -0.61
C GLU A 101 27.57 16.11 -0.99
N ALA A 102 27.97 15.47 -2.09
CA ALA A 102 29.35 15.52 -2.57
C ALA A 102 29.81 16.95 -2.90
N THR A 103 28.91 17.77 -3.46
CA THR A 103 29.19 19.19 -3.78
C THR A 103 29.37 20.01 -2.50
N LEU A 104 28.44 19.91 -1.54
CA LEU A 104 28.52 20.60 -0.26
C LEU A 104 29.74 20.16 0.57
N ASN A 105 30.07 18.87 0.60
CA ASN A 105 31.27 18.37 1.26
C ASN A 105 32.55 18.96 0.64
N LYS A 106 32.60 19.11 -0.69
CA LYS A 106 33.72 19.80 -1.35
C LYS A 106 33.77 21.28 -0.95
N GLU A 107 32.65 22.00 -0.99
CA GLU A 107 32.59 23.41 -0.60
C GLU A 107 32.99 23.63 0.86
N VAL A 108 32.58 22.75 1.77
CA VAL A 108 33.00 22.76 3.18
C VAL A 108 34.52 22.57 3.31
N ASN A 109 35.11 21.61 2.58
CA ASN A 109 36.56 21.39 2.59
C ASN A 109 37.33 22.59 2.00
N ASP A 110 36.84 23.16 0.89
CA ASP A 110 37.43 24.34 0.24
C ASP A 110 37.36 25.58 1.17
N LEU A 111 36.25 25.77 1.88
CA LEU A 111 36.08 26.82 2.88
C LEU A 111 36.95 26.61 4.12
N GLN A 112 37.04 25.39 4.66
CA GLN A 112 37.94 25.06 5.77
C GLN A 112 39.42 25.32 5.39
N HIS A 113 39.82 24.91 4.19
CA HIS A 113 41.17 25.18 3.69
C HIS A 113 41.41 26.69 3.55
N LYS A 114 40.46 27.44 2.98
CA LYS A 114 40.56 28.91 2.86
C LYS A 114 40.64 29.61 4.22
N ILE A 115 39.82 29.21 5.20
CA ILE A 115 39.86 29.73 6.58
C ILE A 115 41.24 29.46 7.18
N LYS A 116 41.77 28.24 7.05
CA LYS A 116 43.10 27.88 7.55
C LYS A 116 44.19 28.75 6.93
N THR A 117 44.24 28.85 5.61
CA THR A 117 45.22 29.65 4.87
C THR A 117 45.21 31.14 5.26
N ILE A 118 44.02 31.74 5.43
CA ILE A 118 43.91 33.13 5.88
C ILE A 118 44.35 33.29 7.35
N SER A 119 43.93 32.36 8.22
CA SER A 119 44.19 32.43 9.66
C SER A 119 45.67 32.22 10.01
N GLU A 120 46.35 31.33 9.30
CA GLU A 120 47.78 31.02 9.50
C GLU A 120 48.71 32.00 8.76
N GLY A 121 48.22 32.65 7.69
CA GLY A 121 48.98 33.60 6.88
C GLY A 121 48.72 35.07 7.25
N GLU A 122 48.01 35.78 6.37
CA GLU A 122 47.83 37.24 6.42
C GLU A 122 47.25 37.73 7.75
N TYR A 123 46.27 37.00 8.32
CA TYR A 123 45.65 37.39 9.59
C TYR A 123 46.64 37.30 10.76
N ALA A 124 47.49 36.26 10.80
CA ALA A 124 48.46 36.08 11.88
C ALA A 124 49.50 37.22 11.90
N VAL A 125 50.01 37.61 10.73
CA VAL A 125 50.94 38.74 10.58
C VAL A 125 50.26 40.04 11.00
N ALA A 126 49.08 40.34 10.45
CA ALA A 126 48.34 41.55 10.78
C ALA A 126 47.99 41.65 12.29
N LYS A 127 47.65 40.52 12.93
CA LYS A 127 47.42 40.48 14.38
C LYS A 127 48.69 40.80 15.17
N GLN A 128 49.84 40.22 14.79
CA GLN A 128 51.12 40.51 15.46
C GLN A 128 51.50 41.99 15.35
N ASP A 129 51.34 42.61 14.18
CA ASP A 129 51.61 44.04 13.99
C ASP A 129 50.68 44.93 14.84
N VAL A 130 49.38 44.61 14.90
CA VAL A 130 48.42 45.35 15.73
C VAL A 130 48.68 45.15 17.23
N ASP A 131 49.03 43.94 17.67
CA ASP A 131 49.39 43.67 19.06
C ASP A 131 50.68 44.41 19.45
N ARG A 132 51.66 44.52 18.55
CA ARG A 132 52.88 45.32 18.76
C ARG A 132 52.56 46.81 18.94
N LEU A 133 51.74 47.38 18.04
CA LEU A 133 51.31 48.78 18.13
C LEU A 133 50.49 49.05 19.40
N ARG A 134 49.66 48.09 19.83
CA ARG A 134 48.93 48.17 21.11
C ARG A 134 49.89 48.16 22.30
N GLN A 135 50.91 47.32 22.28
CA GLN A 135 51.95 47.28 23.31
C GLN A 135 52.74 48.60 23.38
N GLU A 136 53.10 49.18 22.23
CA GLU A 136 53.73 50.51 22.12
C GLU A 136 52.84 51.62 22.71
N LEU A 137 51.51 51.48 22.63
CA LEU A 137 50.50 52.40 23.19
C LEU A 137 50.05 52.06 24.63
N GLY A 138 50.62 51.03 25.26
CA GLY A 138 50.21 50.57 26.61
C GLY A 138 48.82 49.92 26.69
N GLN A 139 48.25 49.49 25.56
CA GLN A 139 46.96 48.79 25.49
C GLN A 139 47.13 47.27 25.55
N PRO A 140 46.14 46.52 26.08
CA PRO A 140 46.17 45.06 26.06
C PRO A 140 46.07 44.50 24.62
N PRO A 141 46.66 43.33 24.36
CA PRO A 141 46.59 42.67 23.06
C PRO A 141 45.15 42.27 22.70
N LEU A 142 44.89 42.08 21.41
CA LEU A 142 43.59 41.67 20.89
C LEU A 142 43.24 40.22 21.30
N PRO A 143 41.94 39.94 21.53
CA PRO A 143 41.44 38.58 21.75
C PRO A 143 41.77 37.67 20.56
N SER A 144 41.74 36.36 20.80
CA SER A 144 42.06 35.38 19.77
C SER A 144 40.92 35.24 18.74
N LEU A 145 41.27 34.93 17.49
CA LEU A 145 40.31 34.63 16.43
C LEU A 145 39.35 33.50 16.84
N GLN A 146 39.88 32.50 17.55
CA GLN A 146 39.14 31.38 18.13
C GLN A 146 37.99 31.87 19.03
N THR A 147 38.27 32.81 19.94
CA THR A 147 37.27 33.40 20.85
C THR A 147 36.16 34.10 20.07
N THR A 148 36.51 34.91 19.06
CA THR A 148 35.53 35.62 18.23
C THR A 148 34.68 34.66 17.36
N LEU A 149 35.27 33.56 16.88
CA LEU A 149 34.53 32.51 16.16
C LEU A 149 33.56 31.76 17.07
N GLU A 150 33.97 31.46 18.31
CA GLU A 150 33.11 30.81 19.31
C GLU A 150 31.91 31.69 19.67
N GLU A 151 32.13 32.99 19.93
CA GLU A 151 31.07 33.99 20.14
C GLU A 151 30.09 34.04 18.95
N LYS A 152 30.60 34.12 17.71
CA LYS A 152 29.77 34.13 16.50
C LYS A 152 29.00 32.82 16.30
N SER A 153 29.58 31.68 16.67
CA SER A 153 28.89 30.39 16.61
C SER A 153 27.73 30.32 17.63
N ALA A 154 27.92 30.88 18.82
CA ALA A 154 26.89 30.96 19.85
C ALA A 154 25.75 31.91 19.44
N GLU A 155 26.07 33.06 18.83
CA GLU A 155 25.08 33.95 18.22
C GLU A 155 24.26 33.25 17.13
N TYR A 156 24.91 32.53 16.20
CA TYR A 156 24.24 31.80 15.13
C TYR A 156 23.31 30.70 15.67
N LEU A 157 23.78 29.89 16.63
CA LEU A 157 22.95 28.87 17.29
C LEU A 157 21.80 29.47 18.09
N LYS A 158 21.92 30.70 18.60
CA LYS A 158 20.82 31.42 19.25
C LYS A 158 19.80 31.90 18.22
N ALA A 159 20.25 32.47 17.10
CA ALA A 159 19.38 32.89 16.00
C ALA A 159 18.61 31.71 15.39
N LEU A 160 19.27 30.56 15.20
CA LEU A 160 18.64 29.35 14.65
C LEU A 160 17.51 28.82 15.56
N ARG A 161 17.68 28.86 16.88
CA ARG A 161 16.61 28.52 17.85
C ARG A 161 15.42 29.47 17.74
N LEU A 162 15.68 30.79 17.71
CA LEU A 162 14.63 31.81 17.56
C LEU A 162 13.87 31.67 16.23
N GLN A 163 14.58 31.31 15.16
CA GLN A 163 13.96 31.03 13.85
C GLN A 163 13.09 29.77 13.90
N ALA A 164 13.52 28.72 14.60
CA ALA A 164 12.72 27.49 14.78
C ALA A 164 11.44 27.74 15.58
N GLU A 165 11.49 28.58 16.63
CA GLU A 165 10.32 29.03 17.39
C GLU A 165 9.37 29.88 16.53
N THR A 166 9.91 30.80 15.72
CA THR A 166 9.14 31.64 14.79
C THR A 166 8.49 30.83 13.67
N SER A 167 9.14 29.76 13.21
CA SER A 167 8.68 28.91 12.10
C SER A 167 7.64 27.87 12.52
N ASN A 168 7.35 27.70 13.82
CA ASN A 168 6.42 26.69 14.32
C ASN A 168 5.51 27.23 15.45
N PRO A 169 4.46 28.00 15.11
CA PRO A 169 3.50 28.51 16.10
C PRO A 169 2.52 27.44 16.64
N SER A 170 2.71 26.14 16.38
CA SER A 170 1.68 25.11 16.62
C SER A 170 1.69 24.42 17.99
N THR A 171 2.66 24.70 18.87
CA THR A 171 2.76 24.11 20.22
C THR A 171 2.41 25.11 21.33
N GLY A 172 1.20 25.67 21.30
CA GLY A 172 0.84 26.79 22.20
C GLY A 172 -0.63 26.99 22.60
N THR A 173 -1.61 26.21 22.10
CA THR A 173 -3.04 26.45 22.44
C THR A 173 -3.73 25.24 23.04
N LYS A 174 -4.39 25.50 24.18
CA LYS A 174 -5.13 24.55 25.02
C LYS A 174 -6.24 23.82 24.25
N ARG A 175 -6.38 22.51 24.47
CA ARG A 175 -7.67 21.83 24.24
C ARG A 175 -8.58 22.07 25.46
N ALA A 176 -9.46 23.06 25.38
CA ALA A 176 -10.49 23.29 26.41
C ALA A 176 -11.68 24.08 25.82
N GLY A 177 -12.80 23.38 25.58
CA GLY A 177 -14.13 23.96 25.23
C GLY A 177 -14.22 24.76 23.93
N GLU A 178 -15.40 25.17 23.46
CA GLU A 178 -16.80 24.77 23.71
C GLU A 178 -17.69 25.61 22.77
N GLU A 179 -18.68 25.00 22.09
CA GLU A 179 -19.77 25.66 21.30
C GLU A 179 -19.30 26.60 20.15
N LEU A 180 -20.04 26.92 19.07
CA LEU A 180 -21.38 26.66 18.53
C LEU A 180 -21.16 26.38 17.00
N ALA A 181 -22.08 25.97 16.12
CA ALA A 181 -23.53 25.74 16.10
C ALA A 181 -23.87 24.72 14.98
N GLY A 182 -25.13 24.28 14.86
CA GLY A 182 -25.64 23.64 13.63
C GLY A 182 -26.41 22.33 13.84
N ASP A 183 -27.49 22.36 14.61
CA ASP A 183 -28.36 21.19 14.83
C ASP A 183 -29.28 20.92 13.61
N GLY A 184 -29.68 19.65 13.42
CA GLY A 184 -30.81 19.27 12.56
C GLY A 184 -30.53 18.36 11.36
N GLN A 185 -30.22 17.07 11.58
CA GLN A 185 -30.88 15.92 10.89
C GLN A 185 -30.43 14.54 11.45
N PRO A 186 -31.32 13.53 11.54
CA PRO A 186 -31.04 12.31 12.30
C PRO A 186 -30.53 11.10 11.49
N VAL A 187 -29.40 10.53 11.97
CA VAL A 187 -29.10 9.09 12.17
C VAL A 187 -29.50 8.06 11.09
N LYS A 188 -28.53 7.30 10.51
CA LYS A 188 -28.42 5.80 10.58
C LYS A 188 -27.05 5.25 10.08
N ARG A 189 -26.17 4.91 11.04
CA ARG A 189 -25.06 3.90 11.05
C ARG A 189 -24.62 3.20 9.74
N PRO A 190 -23.30 3.19 9.42
CA PRO A 190 -22.66 2.04 8.79
C PRO A 190 -22.34 0.96 9.84
N ARG A 191 -22.83 -0.27 9.61
CA ARG A 191 -22.53 -1.45 10.46
C ARG A 191 -21.11 -1.94 10.22
N GLY A 192 -20.44 -2.37 11.30
CA GLY A 192 -19.58 -3.55 11.25
C GLY A 192 -18.20 -3.43 10.59
N ARG A 193 -17.36 -2.47 11.02
CA ARG A 193 -15.89 -2.65 10.89
C ARG A 193 -15.48 -3.88 11.70
N PRO A 194 -14.85 -4.93 11.14
CA PRO A 194 -14.40 -6.08 11.91
C PRO A 194 -13.42 -5.65 13.00
N LYS A 195 -13.68 -6.06 14.25
CA LYS A 195 -12.80 -5.79 15.39
C LYS A 195 -11.56 -6.68 15.33
N GLY A 196 -10.40 -6.04 15.33
CA GLY A 196 -9.18 -6.58 15.94
C GLY A 196 -8.40 -7.61 15.13
N SER A 197 -7.32 -7.12 14.50
CA SER A 197 -6.10 -7.94 14.43
C SER A 197 -5.63 -8.25 15.86
N LYS A 198 -5.28 -9.52 16.12
CA LYS A 198 -4.55 -9.95 17.31
C LYS A 198 -3.52 -11.01 16.94
N ASN A 199 -2.28 -10.57 16.75
CA ASN A 199 -1.11 -11.45 16.90
C ASN A 199 -0.87 -11.70 18.39
N SER A 200 -0.77 -12.97 18.82
CA SER A 200 0.09 -13.31 19.97
C SER A 200 0.46 -14.80 20.05
N LYS A 201 1.76 -15.05 19.85
CA LYS A 201 2.62 -16.02 20.57
C LYS A 201 2.21 -17.50 20.70
N SER A 202 2.93 -18.31 19.91
CA SER A 202 3.81 -19.42 20.36
C SER A 202 3.36 -20.38 21.47
N LYS A 203 3.37 -21.68 21.18
CA LYS A 203 3.68 -22.72 22.17
C LYS A 203 4.68 -23.73 21.60
N SER A 204 5.63 -24.15 22.42
CA SER A 204 6.81 -24.95 22.11
C SER A 204 6.67 -26.42 22.55
N LYS A 205 7.42 -27.31 21.87
CA LYS A 205 7.92 -28.68 22.22
C LYS A 205 8.03 -29.51 20.93
N THR A 206 9.00 -30.40 20.66
CA THR A 206 10.27 -30.84 21.31
C THR A 206 11.06 -31.59 20.20
N ALA A 207 12.33 -31.26 19.93
CA ALA A 207 13.57 -31.78 20.55
C ALA A 207 14.09 -33.14 20.02
N SER A 208 15.27 -33.11 19.38
CA SER A 208 16.28 -34.20 19.20
C SER A 208 17.47 -33.61 18.39
N THR A 209 18.45 -32.90 18.97
CA THR A 209 19.74 -33.35 19.60
C THR A 209 20.72 -34.10 18.64
N PRO A 210 22.06 -34.14 18.89
CA PRO A 210 23.02 -33.51 17.97
C PRO A 210 24.21 -34.40 17.51
N GLY A 211 25.12 -33.87 16.69
CA GLY A 211 26.42 -34.51 16.42
C GLY A 211 27.38 -33.64 15.58
N PRO A 212 28.60 -33.31 16.06
CA PRO A 212 29.60 -32.53 15.31
C PRO A 212 30.73 -33.39 14.71
N SER A 213 31.21 -33.01 13.52
CA SER A 213 32.55 -33.32 12.99
C SER A 213 32.89 -32.23 11.95
N THR A 214 33.92 -31.39 12.07
CA THR A 214 35.39 -31.58 12.14
C THR A 214 36.03 -32.11 10.85
N GLY A 215 36.61 -31.19 10.05
CA GLY A 215 37.98 -31.35 9.56
C GLY A 215 38.26 -31.39 8.04
N GLY A 216 38.93 -30.35 7.53
CA GLY A 216 39.80 -30.38 6.33
C GLY A 216 39.13 -30.54 4.96
N ALA A 217 39.75 -30.19 3.83
CA ALA A 217 40.97 -29.41 3.55
C ALA A 217 40.90 -28.93 2.08
N PRO A 218 41.62 -27.88 1.65
CA PRO A 218 41.61 -27.43 0.25
C PRO A 218 42.45 -28.35 -0.66
N SER A 219 42.18 -28.32 -1.96
CA SER A 219 43.06 -28.86 -3.01
C SER A 219 43.40 -27.77 -4.02
N ALA A 220 44.59 -27.90 -4.60
CA ALA A 220 45.21 -26.97 -5.55
C ALA A 220 44.65 -27.11 -6.98
#